data_AF-A0A7R9UKF0-F1
#
_entry.id   AF-A0A7R9UKF0-F1
#
_cell.length_a   1.000
_cell.length_b   1.000
_cell.length_c   1.000
_cell.angle_alpha   90.00
_cell.angle_beta   90.00
_cell.angle_gamma   90.00
#
_symmetry.space_group_name_H-M   'P 1'
#
loop_
_entity.id
_entity.type
_entity.pdbx_description
1 polymer ?
#
loop_
_entity_poly.entity_id
_entity_poly.type
_entity_poly.pdbx_seq_one_letter_code
_entity_poly.pdbx_strand_id
1 'polypeptide(L)'
;GGFDFMARPPADYYGGLGARLERLATEAASGAGGVAANGGLSAAQLAEAEELGVLVDRDEQGVLLQIFTAPVSDRKTLFLEVIQRVGCEAEDDGRVRGGCGGFGKGNFAVLFKTVEDFLGDEA
;
A
#
# COMPACT_ATOMS: atom_id res chain seq x y z
N GLY A 1 4.92 23.15 -10.84
CA GLY A 1 5.04 22.03 -11.79
C GLY A 1 5.31 20.79 -10.99
N GLY A 2 4.46 19.78 -11.09
CA GLY A 2 4.48 18.55 -10.29
C GLY A 2 3.29 17.67 -10.67
N PHE A 3 3.13 16.55 -9.96
CA PHE A 3 1.95 15.70 -10.06
C PHE A 3 1.10 15.86 -8.81
N ASP A 4 -0.21 15.87 -9.00
CA ASP A 4 -1.15 15.76 -7.90
C ASP A 4 -1.38 14.29 -7.56
N PHE A 5 -1.74 14.01 -6.30
CA PHE A 5 -2.09 12.66 -5.84
C PHE A 5 -3.60 12.51 -5.72
N MET A 6 -4.08 11.27 -5.85
CA MET A 6 -5.47 10.95 -5.59
C MET A 6 -5.85 11.29 -4.13
N ALA A 7 -7.15 11.48 -3.89
CA ALA A 7 -7.64 11.81 -2.55
C ALA A 7 -7.23 10.75 -1.52
N ARG A 8 -6.90 11.21 -0.32
CA ARG A 8 -6.53 10.35 0.80
C ARG A 8 -7.66 9.35 1.10
N PRO A 9 -7.33 8.10 1.47
CA PRO A 9 -8.32 7.20 2.06
C PRO A 9 -9.02 7.83 3.27
N PRO A 10 -10.27 7.42 3.58
CA PRO A 10 -10.95 7.88 4.79
C PRO A 10 -10.16 7.47 6.04
N ALA A 11 -10.27 8.25 7.12
CA ALA A 11 -9.46 8.07 8.34
C ALA A 11 -9.65 6.68 9.00
N ASP A 12 -10.79 6.04 8.79
CA ASP A 12 -11.07 4.68 9.26
C ASP A 12 -10.20 3.61 8.58
N TYR A 13 -9.67 3.87 7.37
CA TYR A 13 -8.68 3.02 6.71
C TYR A 13 -7.45 2.80 7.60
N TYR A 14 -6.95 3.86 8.23
CA TYR A 14 -5.76 3.82 9.08
C TYR A 14 -6.07 3.35 10.51
N GLY A 15 -7.27 3.64 11.02
CA GLY A 15 -7.69 3.29 12.39
C GLY A 15 -7.62 1.80 12.75
N GLY A 16 -7.65 0.90 11.76
CA GLY A 16 -7.49 -0.55 11.93
C GLY A 16 -6.23 -1.14 11.31
N LEU A 17 -5.35 -0.31 10.74
CA LEU A 17 -4.27 -0.77 9.88
C LEU A 17 -3.23 -1.61 10.64
N GLY A 18 -2.80 -1.17 11.82
CA GLY A 18 -1.84 -1.93 12.65
C GLY A 18 -2.37 -3.33 12.99
N ALA A 19 -3.58 -3.41 13.54
CA ALA A 19 -4.21 -4.70 13.87
C ALA A 19 -4.47 -5.59 12.64
N ARG A 20 -4.73 -4.99 11.46
CA ARG A 20 -4.85 -5.71 10.19
C ARG A 20 -3.51 -6.30 9.75
N LEU A 21 -2.43 -5.51 9.81
CA LEU A 21 -1.08 -5.95 9.47
C LEU A 21 -0.56 -7.03 10.42
N GLU A 22 -0.89 -6.96 11.71
CA GLU A 22 -0.59 -7.98 12.72
C GLU A 22 -1.35 -9.29 12.48
N ARG A 23 -2.64 -9.20 12.16
CA ARG A 23 -3.47 -10.38 11.84
C ARG A 23 -2.94 -11.11 10.61
N LEU A 24 -2.64 -10.37 9.55
CA LEU A 24 -2.04 -10.92 8.33
C LEU A 24 -0.65 -11.54 8.59
N ALA A 25 0.12 -10.98 9.55
CA ALA A 25 1.38 -11.57 10.01
C ALA A 25 1.17 -12.96 10.66
N THR A 26 0.16 -13.05 11.51
CA THR A 26 -0.12 -14.25 12.31
C THR A 26 -0.67 -15.38 11.44
N GLU A 27 -1.49 -15.06 10.44
CA GLU A 27 -2.01 -16.03 9.47
C GLU A 27 -0.89 -16.62 8.58
N ALA A 28 0.09 -15.80 8.17
CA ALA A 28 1.25 -16.22 7.39
C ALA A 28 2.29 -17.04 8.18
N ALA A 29 2.40 -16.81 9.50
CA ALA A 29 3.36 -17.50 10.38
C ALA A 29 3.05 -18.98 10.64
N SER A 30 2.03 -19.55 9.99
CA SER A 30 1.83 -21.01 9.93
C SER A 30 2.88 -21.73 9.05
N GLY A 31 3.74 -20.99 8.33
CA GLY A 31 4.98 -21.45 7.71
C GLY A 31 6.20 -20.63 8.20
N ALA A 32 7.35 -21.29 8.34
CA ALA A 32 8.55 -20.78 9.01
C ALA A 32 9.08 -19.43 8.48
N GLY A 33 9.31 -18.48 9.39
CA GLY A 33 10.01 -17.22 9.12
C GLY A 33 9.36 -16.04 9.86
N GLY A 34 9.88 -15.70 11.04
CA GLY A 34 9.32 -14.63 11.88
C GLY A 34 9.49 -13.25 11.27
N VAL A 35 8.49 -12.78 10.53
CA VAL A 35 8.40 -11.37 10.09
C VAL A 35 7.82 -10.54 11.23
N ALA A 36 8.44 -9.40 11.56
CA ALA A 36 8.05 -8.50 12.64
C ALA A 36 6.53 -8.21 12.67
N ALA A 37 5.96 -8.05 13.88
CA ALA A 37 4.52 -7.96 14.14
C ALA A 37 3.76 -6.97 13.23
N ASN A 38 4.39 -5.89 12.77
CA ASN A 38 3.79 -4.88 11.88
C ASN A 38 4.27 -4.93 10.42
N GLY A 39 4.82 -6.07 9.98
CA GLY A 39 5.40 -6.22 8.63
C GLY A 39 6.66 -5.37 8.43
N GLY A 40 7.29 -4.97 9.55
CA GLY A 40 8.47 -4.12 9.57
C GLY A 40 8.20 -2.61 9.70
N LEU A 41 6.93 -2.16 9.78
CA LEU A 41 6.60 -0.74 9.95
C LEU A 41 6.41 -0.35 11.43
N SER A 42 6.98 0.78 11.83
CA SER A 42 6.76 1.41 13.14
C SER A 42 5.46 2.23 13.16
N ALA A 43 4.96 2.56 14.36
CA ALA A 43 3.79 3.42 14.51
C ALA A 43 3.98 4.82 13.88
N ALA A 44 5.20 5.36 13.92
CA ALA A 44 5.54 6.62 13.28
C ALA A 44 5.43 6.53 11.74
N GLN A 45 5.88 5.43 11.15
CA GLN A 45 5.76 5.20 9.70
C GLN A 45 4.31 4.97 9.28
N LEU A 46 3.47 4.35 10.13
CA LEU A 46 2.03 4.24 9.87
C LEU A 46 1.33 5.61 9.91
N ALA A 47 1.71 6.48 10.85
CA ALA A 47 1.21 7.85 10.91
C ALA A 47 1.66 8.68 9.70
N GLU A 48 2.90 8.52 9.26
CA GLU A 48 3.41 9.16 8.03
C GLU A 48 2.68 8.66 6.78
N ALA A 49 2.38 7.35 6.71
CA ALA A 49 1.57 6.80 5.62
C ALA A 49 0.16 7.40 5.61
N GLU A 50 -0.45 7.63 6.77
CA GLU A 50 -1.73 8.35 6.89
C GLU A 50 -1.62 9.81 6.44
N GLU A 51 -0.59 10.52 6.87
CA GLU A 51 -0.36 11.91 6.48
C GLU A 51 -0.14 12.05 4.96
N LEU A 52 0.55 11.10 4.34
CA LEU A 52 0.81 11.13 2.90
C LEU A 52 -0.31 10.50 2.06
N GLY A 53 -1.28 9.83 2.69
CA GLY A 53 -2.32 9.09 1.98
C GLY A 53 -1.83 7.84 1.26
N VAL A 54 -0.75 7.25 1.77
CA VAL A 54 -0.17 6.01 1.28
C VAL A 54 -1.05 4.84 1.74
N LEU A 55 -1.39 3.98 0.79
CA LEU A 55 -2.07 2.72 1.02
C LEU A 55 -1.06 1.66 1.42
N VAL A 56 -1.41 0.81 2.37
CA VAL A 56 -0.54 -0.26 2.87
C VAL A 56 -1.28 -1.59 2.76
N ASP A 57 -0.73 -2.49 1.96
CA ASP A 57 -1.15 -3.88 1.85
C ASP A 57 -0.06 -4.82 2.39
N ARG A 58 -0.43 -6.03 2.74
CA ARG A 58 0.50 -7.07 3.20
C ARG A 58 0.14 -8.42 2.63
N ASP A 59 1.16 -9.18 2.27
CA ASP A 59 1.04 -10.60 1.94
C ASP A 59 1.92 -11.47 2.86
N GLU A 60 2.00 -12.76 2.54
CA GLU A 60 2.79 -13.74 3.27
C GLU A 60 4.31 -13.45 3.22
N GLN A 61 4.77 -12.67 2.24
CA GLN A 61 6.18 -12.46 1.94
C GLN A 61 6.67 -11.06 2.35
N GLY A 62 5.79 -10.07 2.47
CA GLY A 62 6.16 -8.71 2.80
C GLY A 62 5.01 -7.70 2.80
N VAL A 63 5.38 -6.43 2.88
CA VAL A 63 4.49 -5.27 2.88
C VAL A 63 4.66 -4.49 1.58
N LEU A 64 3.53 -4.06 1.03
CA LEU A 64 3.44 -3.17 -0.12
C LEU A 64 2.88 -1.82 0.33
N LEU A 65 3.67 -0.77 0.18
CA LEU A 65 3.21 0.61 0.28
C LEU A 65 2.95 1.12 -1.14
N GLN A 66 1.84 1.79 -1.37
CA GLN A 66 1.48 2.30 -2.69
C GLN A 66 0.72 3.62 -2.62
N ILE A 67 0.92 4.48 -3.61
CA ILE A 67 0.16 5.72 -3.79
C ILE A 67 0.00 6.01 -5.29
N PHE A 68 -1.13 6.62 -5.66
CA PHE A 68 -1.48 6.89 -7.05
C PHE A 68 -1.55 8.39 -7.31
N THR A 69 -1.00 8.81 -8.44
CA THR A 69 -1.17 10.19 -8.91
C THR A 69 -2.59 10.38 -9.45
N ALA A 70 -3.09 11.62 -9.42
CA ALA A 70 -4.16 12.02 -10.32
C ALA A 70 -3.71 11.84 -11.79
N PRO A 71 -4.64 11.89 -12.77
CA PRO A 71 -4.26 11.81 -14.17
C PRO A 71 -3.19 12.85 -14.54
N VAL A 72 -2.09 12.39 -15.14
CA VAL A 72 -0.92 13.24 -15.43
C VAL A 72 -1.04 13.99 -16.77
N SER A 73 -2.17 13.82 -17.45
CA SER A 73 -2.48 14.48 -18.71
C SER A 73 -3.92 14.95 -18.71
N ASP A 74 -4.25 15.91 -19.57
CA ASP A 74 -5.62 16.42 -19.77
C ASP A 74 -6.62 15.30 -20.09
N ARG A 75 -6.14 14.21 -20.70
CA ARG A 75 -6.94 13.00 -20.87
C ARG A 75 -6.79 12.13 -19.63
N LYS A 76 -7.91 11.79 -19.00
CA LYS A 76 -8.01 10.94 -17.80
C LYS A 76 -7.69 9.45 -18.11
N THR A 77 -6.53 9.19 -18.72
CA THR A 77 -6.12 7.87 -19.24
C THR A 77 -4.82 7.35 -18.66
N LEU A 78 -3.90 8.25 -18.28
CA LEU A 78 -2.60 7.90 -17.71
C LEU A 78 -2.50 8.44 -16.30
N PHE A 79 -2.20 7.56 -15.35
CA PHE A 79 -1.80 7.89 -13.99
C PHE A 79 -0.55 7.07 -13.65
N LEU A 80 0.17 7.49 -12.62
CA LEU A 80 1.35 6.82 -12.12
C LEU A 80 1.05 6.17 -10.78
N GLU A 81 1.65 5.01 -10.54
CA GLU A 81 1.67 4.34 -9.26
C GLU A 81 3.10 4.37 -8.73
N VAL A 82 3.27 4.81 -7.48
CA VAL A 82 4.55 4.77 -6.77
C VAL A 82 4.42 3.72 -5.67
N ILE A 83 5.34 2.74 -5.66
CA ILE A 83 5.31 1.63 -4.71
C ILE A 83 6.65 1.45 -3.98
N GLN A 84 6.57 0.92 -2.76
CA GLN A 84 7.70 0.40 -2.01
C GLN A 84 7.36 -1.00 -1.47
N ARG A 85 8.29 -1.95 -1.63
CA ARG A 85 8.16 -3.33 -1.16
C ARG A 85 9.15 -3.58 -0.04
N VAL A 86 8.68 -4.09 1.10
CA VAL A 86 9.48 -4.32 2.31
C VAL A 86 9.30 -5.77 2.77
N GLY A 87 10.37 -6.44 3.17
CA GLY A 87 10.28 -7.71 3.91
C GLY A 87 10.55 -8.99 3.13
N CYS A 88 10.81 -8.94 1.82
CA CYS A 88 11.28 -10.12 1.10
C CYS A 88 12.78 -10.20 1.18
N GLU A 89 13.26 -10.99 2.15
CA GLU A 89 14.66 -11.33 2.27
C GLU A 89 15.20 -11.82 0.94
N ALA A 90 16.37 -11.30 0.63
CA ALA A 90 17.04 -11.51 -0.63
C ALA A 90 17.53 -12.95 -0.74
N GLU A 91 17.64 -13.44 -1.97
CA GLU A 91 18.63 -14.50 -2.23
C GLU A 91 20.02 -13.97 -1.81
N ASP A 92 20.98 -14.86 -1.55
CA ASP A 92 22.31 -14.55 -0.96
C ASP A 92 23.12 -13.43 -1.66
N ASP A 93 22.64 -12.87 -2.77
CA ASP A 93 23.20 -11.76 -3.55
C ASP A 93 22.61 -10.37 -3.25
N GLY A 94 21.66 -10.25 -2.31
CA GLY A 94 21.06 -8.96 -1.91
C GLY A 94 19.92 -8.47 -2.80
N ARG A 95 19.42 -9.30 -3.74
CA ARG A 95 18.24 -8.97 -4.57
C ARG A 95 16.94 -9.37 -3.88
N VAL A 96 16.01 -8.42 -3.82
CA VAL A 96 14.62 -8.68 -3.39
C VAL A 96 13.90 -9.53 -4.44
N ARG A 97 13.25 -10.62 -4.01
CA ARG A 97 12.44 -11.47 -4.89
C ARG A 97 11.31 -10.66 -5.54
N GLY A 98 11.18 -10.75 -6.87
CA GLY A 98 10.09 -10.11 -7.60
C GLY A 98 8.72 -10.59 -7.12
N GLY A 99 7.76 -9.67 -6.90
CA GLY A 99 6.41 -9.98 -6.42
C GLY A 99 6.18 -9.83 -4.91
N CYS A 100 7.21 -9.44 -4.17
CA CYS A 100 7.20 -9.22 -2.72
C CYS A 100 6.08 -8.28 -2.20
N GLY A 101 5.09 -8.72 -1.43
CA GLY A 101 4.00 -7.86 -0.94
C GLY A 101 2.76 -7.85 -1.85
N GLY A 102 2.73 -8.70 -2.89
CA GLY A 102 1.59 -8.86 -3.78
C GLY A 102 1.39 -7.69 -4.74
N PHE A 103 0.20 -7.56 -5.31
CA PHE A 103 -0.15 -6.47 -6.24
C PHE A 103 -1.20 -5.52 -5.66
N GLY A 104 -1.31 -5.43 -4.34
CA GLY A 104 -2.27 -4.53 -3.71
C GLY A 104 -3.73 -4.98 -3.88
N LYS A 105 -4.00 -6.30 -3.93
CA LYS A 105 -5.35 -6.85 -4.14
C LYS A 105 -6.36 -6.28 -3.13
N GLY A 106 -5.92 -6.05 -1.88
CA GLY A 106 -6.76 -5.48 -0.82
C GLY A 106 -7.04 -3.99 -1.00
N ASN A 107 -6.21 -3.28 -1.77
CA ASN A 107 -6.33 -1.86 -2.01
C ASN A 107 -7.15 -1.52 -3.27
N PHE A 108 -7.51 -2.49 -4.12
CA PHE A 108 -8.32 -2.23 -5.32
C PHE A 108 -9.68 -1.61 -4.99
N ALA A 109 -10.35 -2.06 -3.92
CA ALA A 109 -11.64 -1.50 -3.55
C ALA A 109 -11.54 -0.02 -3.15
N VAL A 110 -10.45 0.35 -2.46
CA VAL A 110 -10.18 1.74 -2.07
C VAL A 110 -9.78 2.55 -3.30
N LEU A 111 -8.92 2.01 -4.16
CA LEU A 111 -8.52 2.63 -5.42
C LEU A 111 -9.72 2.92 -6.33
N PHE A 112 -10.61 1.94 -6.55
CA PHE A 112 -11.80 2.12 -7.37
C PHE A 112 -12.72 3.17 -6.78
N LYS A 113 -12.96 3.15 -5.47
CA LYS A 113 -13.76 4.19 -4.80
C LYS A 113 -13.16 5.58 -4.99
N THR A 114 -11.86 5.74 -4.77
CA THR A 114 -11.18 7.04 -4.94
C THR A 114 -11.20 7.52 -6.40
N VAL A 115 -11.05 6.61 -7.36
CA VAL A 115 -11.14 6.93 -8.80
C VAL A 115 -12.57 7.27 -9.20
N GLU A 116 -13.57 6.53 -8.71
CA GLU A 116 -15.00 6.82 -8.94
C GLU A 116 -15.38 8.18 -8.36
N ASP A 117 -14.98 8.49 -7.13
CA ASP A 117 -15.23 9.78 -6.49
C ASP A 117 -14.56 10.92 -7.32
N PHE A 118 -13.31 10.74 -7.75
CA PHE A 118 -12.59 11.70 -8.59
C PHE A 118 -13.18 11.89 -10.00
N LEU A 119 -13.77 10.84 -10.58
CA LEU A 119 -14.41 10.91 -11.90
C LEU A 119 -15.88 11.37 -11.81
N GLY A 120 -16.55 11.12 -10.68
CA GLY A 120 -17.96 11.40 -10.44
C GLY A 120 -18.24 12.82 -9.96
N ASP A 121 -17.28 13.48 -9.31
CA ASP A 121 -17.43 14.87 -8.84
C ASP A 121 -17.48 15.93 -9.97
N GLU A 122 -17.34 15.52 -11.24
CA GLU A 122 -17.38 16.40 -12.44
C GLU A 122 -18.59 16.13 -13.37
N ALA A 123 -19.67 15.51 -12.86
CA ALA A 123 -20.90 15.21 -13.62
C ALA A 123 -22.09 16.11 -13.27
#